data_AF-A0A515DB88-F1
#
_entry.id   AF-A0A515DB88-F1
#
_cell.length_a   1.000
_cell.length_b   1.000
_cell.length_c   1.000
_cell.angle_alpha   90.00
_cell.angle_beta   90.00
_cell.angle_gamma   90.00
#
_symmetry.space_group_name_H-M   'P 1'
#
loop_
_entity.id
_entity.type
_entity.pdbx_description
1 polymer ?
#
loop_
_entity_poly.entity_id
_entity_poly.type
_entity_poly.pdbx_seq_one_letter_code
_entity_poly.pdbx_strand_id
1 'polypeptide(L)'
;MNPAPISPTASRHRFDGVDALRGCAIVWMTVFHFCFDLNHFGYLRQNFYADPFWTWQRTAIVSLFLFCAGLGQAIAVQQGQSWPRFWKRWAQVAGCAVLVTAGSWWMFPDSFIYFGVLHGIAVMLIVVRLSAPWGRRHPLGLWLLGALAIASRFIAAYALGTGALAHFAEIFNARSLNWLGLITRKPITEDYVPVLPWLGVMCWGMACGQWLFRARPHWLGAAIPRPAAQLAWLGRWSLSWYMLHQPVLIGLVALAAWVAP
;
A
#
# COMPACT_ATOMS: atom_id res chain seq x y z
N MET A 1 -29.07 -37.59 31.92
CA MET A 1 -29.13 -36.57 30.84
C MET A 1 -28.55 -35.28 31.38
N ASN A 2 -27.42 -34.82 30.83
CA ASN A 2 -26.95 -33.44 30.93
C ASN A 2 -26.31 -33.10 29.58
N PRO A 3 -26.74 -32.05 28.87
CA PRO A 3 -26.08 -31.65 27.64
C PRO A 3 -24.71 -31.03 27.98
N ALA A 4 -23.64 -31.54 27.39
CA ALA A 4 -22.47 -30.69 27.15
C ALA A 4 -22.90 -29.64 26.11
N PRO A 5 -22.55 -28.35 26.27
CA PRO A 5 -21.33 -27.90 25.61
C PRO A 5 -20.66 -26.65 26.21
N ILE A 6 -19.34 -26.57 26.12
CA ILE A 6 -18.70 -25.28 25.89
C ILE A 6 -17.87 -25.42 24.63
N SER A 7 -18.39 -24.88 23.53
CA SER A 7 -17.74 -24.81 22.24
C SER A 7 -16.36 -24.18 22.39
N PRO A 8 -15.31 -24.71 21.73
CA PRO A 8 -14.05 -23.98 21.65
C PRO A 8 -14.34 -22.66 20.95
N THR A 9 -13.98 -21.55 21.59
CA THR A 9 -13.97 -20.21 20.98
C THR A 9 -13.36 -20.32 19.60
N ALA A 10 -14.16 -20.05 18.57
CA ALA A 10 -13.73 -20.11 17.18
C ALA A 10 -12.48 -19.23 17.02
N SER A 11 -11.30 -19.87 17.01
CA SER A 11 -10.07 -19.17 16.71
C SER A 11 -10.28 -18.56 15.33
N ARG A 12 -10.19 -17.23 15.20
CA ARG A 12 -10.24 -16.60 13.89
C ARG A 12 -9.10 -17.22 13.09
N HIS A 13 -9.43 -18.01 12.08
CA HIS A 13 -8.44 -18.61 11.19
C HIS A 13 -7.50 -17.52 10.70
N ARG A 14 -6.22 -17.62 11.08
CA ARG A 14 -5.19 -16.67 10.66
C ARG A 14 -4.66 -17.11 9.30
N PHE A 15 -4.40 -16.13 8.45
CA PHE A 15 -3.97 -16.36 7.08
C PHE A 15 -2.50 -15.97 6.94
N ASP A 16 -1.63 -16.83 7.47
CA ASP A 16 -0.20 -16.55 7.65
C ASP A 16 0.53 -16.30 6.33
N GLY A 17 0.08 -16.87 5.21
CA GLY A 17 0.66 -16.61 3.88
C GLY A 17 0.52 -15.15 3.44
N VAL A 18 -0.60 -14.49 3.77
CA VAL A 18 -0.80 -13.07 3.44
C VAL A 18 0.07 -12.18 4.34
N ASP A 19 0.19 -12.55 5.61
CA ASP A 19 1.10 -11.86 6.52
C ASP A 19 2.57 -12.05 6.06
N ALA A 20 2.96 -13.23 5.58
CA ALA A 20 4.31 -13.48 5.06
C ALA A 20 4.61 -12.63 3.82
N LEU A 21 3.63 -12.49 2.91
CA LEU A 21 3.74 -11.63 1.73
C LEU A 21 3.93 -10.15 2.10
N ARG A 22 3.18 -9.67 3.11
CA ARG A 22 3.39 -8.33 3.68
C ARG A 22 4.76 -8.20 4.33
N GLY A 23 5.21 -9.22 5.06
CA GLY A 23 6.55 -9.28 5.65
C GLY A 23 7.65 -9.11 4.61
N CYS A 24 7.55 -9.82 3.49
CA CYS A 24 8.46 -9.67 2.36
C CYS A 24 8.48 -8.23 1.83
N ALA A 25 7.31 -7.62 1.64
CA ALA A 25 7.19 -6.22 1.19
C ALA A 25 7.89 -5.24 2.14
N ILE A 26 7.75 -5.45 3.45
CA ILE A 26 8.36 -4.61 4.49
C ILE A 26 9.88 -4.72 4.47
N VAL A 27 10.43 -5.93 4.40
CA VAL A 27 11.87 -6.13 4.35
C VAL A 27 12.44 -5.47 3.09
N TRP A 28 11.81 -5.70 1.94
CA TRP A 28 12.24 -5.09 0.68
C TRP A 28 12.19 -3.55 0.72
N MET A 29 11.08 -2.97 1.21
CA MET A 29 10.96 -1.53 1.41
C MET A 29 12.06 -0.97 2.32
N THR A 30 12.35 -1.67 3.42
CA THR A 30 13.37 -1.24 4.39
C THR A 30 14.76 -1.19 3.74
N VAL A 31 15.12 -2.22 2.95
CA VAL A 31 16.38 -2.24 2.21
C VAL A 31 16.41 -1.13 1.15
N PHE A 32 15.31 -0.93 0.41
CA PHE A 32 15.21 0.13 -0.58
C PHE A 32 15.43 1.52 0.03
N HIS A 33 14.78 1.83 1.15
CA HIS A 33 14.96 3.10 1.84
C HIS A 33 16.33 3.24 2.51
N PHE A 34 16.91 2.16 3.03
CA PHE A 34 18.28 2.21 3.52
C PHE A 34 19.27 2.63 2.42
N CYS A 35 19.15 2.06 1.21
CA CYS A 35 19.95 2.49 0.06
C CYS A 35 19.66 3.94 -0.35
N PHE A 36 18.40 4.39 -0.28
CA PHE A 36 18.02 5.77 -0.54
C PHE A 36 18.67 6.73 0.48
N ASP A 37 18.65 6.37 1.76
CA ASP A 37 19.26 7.16 2.84
C ASP A 37 20.79 7.22 2.67
N LEU A 38 21.46 6.10 2.37
CA LEU A 38 22.88 6.12 2.04
C LEU A 38 23.20 7.07 0.89
N ASN A 39 22.32 7.14 -0.12
CA ASN A 39 22.47 8.09 -1.22
C ASN A 39 22.23 9.54 -0.79
N HIS A 40 21.22 9.78 0.06
CA HIS A 40 20.92 11.10 0.61
C HIS A 40 22.08 11.65 1.46
N PHE A 41 22.73 10.80 2.25
CA PHE A 41 23.91 11.15 3.05
C PHE A 41 25.24 11.12 2.29
N GLY A 42 25.23 10.81 0.98
CA GLY A 42 26.40 10.88 0.10
C GLY A 42 27.31 9.65 0.10
N TYR A 43 26.97 8.58 0.83
CA TYR A 43 27.69 7.30 0.82
C TYR A 43 27.47 6.48 -0.46
N LEU A 44 26.35 6.71 -1.13
CA LEU A 44 25.98 6.09 -2.39
C LEU A 44 25.71 7.19 -3.43
N ARG A 45 26.00 6.92 -4.70
CA ARG A 45 25.67 7.83 -5.82
C ARG A 45 24.85 7.08 -6.85
N GLN A 46 23.53 7.20 -6.76
CA GLN A 46 22.54 6.50 -7.56
C GLN A 46 21.36 7.42 -7.85
N ASN A 47 20.68 7.21 -8.99
CA ASN A 47 19.52 8.02 -9.36
C ASN A 47 18.21 7.28 -9.08
N PHE A 48 17.67 7.44 -7.87
CA PHE A 48 16.41 6.81 -7.45
C PHE A 48 15.17 7.33 -8.19
N TYR A 49 15.27 8.46 -8.91
CA TYR A 49 14.14 9.12 -9.56
C TYR A 49 13.96 8.73 -11.03
N ALA A 50 15.04 8.32 -11.71
CA ALA A 50 15.03 8.01 -13.14
C ALA A 50 15.54 6.61 -13.49
N ASP A 51 16.41 6.00 -12.68
CA ASP A 51 16.97 4.68 -13.00
C ASP A 51 15.88 3.60 -12.94
N PRO A 52 15.70 2.80 -14.02
CA PRO A 52 14.79 1.67 -14.02
C PRO A 52 14.98 0.71 -12.85
N PHE A 53 16.22 0.43 -12.43
CA PHE A 53 16.50 -0.50 -11.34
C PHE A 53 15.81 -0.07 -10.03
N TRP A 54 15.88 1.21 -9.68
CA TRP A 54 15.25 1.74 -8.47
C TRP A 54 13.75 1.99 -8.65
N THR A 55 13.35 2.53 -9.79
CA THR A 55 11.93 2.87 -10.05
C THR A 55 11.04 1.63 -10.20
N TRP A 56 11.54 0.53 -10.77
CA TRP A 56 10.82 -0.74 -10.82
C TRP A 56 10.69 -1.37 -9.44
N GLN A 57 11.74 -1.34 -8.61
CA GLN A 57 11.67 -1.81 -7.23
C GLN A 57 10.61 -1.05 -6.42
N ARG A 58 10.63 0.29 -6.46
CA ARG A 58 9.60 1.11 -5.82
C ARG A 58 8.20 0.71 -6.28
N THR A 59 8.02 0.52 -7.58
CA THR A 59 6.73 0.12 -8.15
C THR A 59 6.29 -1.25 -7.67
N ALA A 60 7.19 -2.23 -7.61
CA ALA A 60 6.91 -3.58 -7.13
C ALA A 60 6.58 -3.60 -5.62
N ILE A 61 7.34 -2.87 -4.80
CA ILE A 61 7.12 -2.74 -3.36
C ILE A 61 5.73 -2.16 -3.08
N VAL A 62 5.40 -1.01 -3.69
CA VAL A 62 4.09 -0.36 -3.51
C VAL A 62 2.96 -1.26 -4.01
N SER A 63 3.14 -1.91 -5.17
CA SER A 63 2.17 -2.86 -5.70
C SER A 63 1.89 -3.99 -4.72
N LEU A 64 2.95 -4.55 -4.11
CA LEU A 64 2.83 -5.64 -3.15
C LEU A 64 2.08 -5.22 -1.89
N PHE A 65 2.36 -4.04 -1.34
CA PHE A 65 1.61 -3.49 -0.21
C PHE A 65 0.13 -3.30 -0.51
N LEU A 66 -0.19 -2.68 -1.65
CA LEU A 66 -1.57 -2.40 -2.05
C LEU A 66 -2.34 -3.67 -2.37
N PHE A 67 -1.71 -4.62 -3.06
CA PHE A 67 -2.29 -5.94 -3.31
C PHE A 67 -2.58 -6.66 -1.98
N CYS A 68 -1.64 -6.67 -1.05
CA CYS A 68 -1.83 -7.24 0.28
C CYS A 68 -2.92 -6.53 1.11
N ALA A 69 -3.08 -5.22 0.94
CA ALA A 69 -4.15 -4.45 1.58
C ALA A 69 -5.54 -4.85 1.03
N GLY A 70 -5.65 -5.02 -0.30
CA GLY A 70 -6.85 -5.53 -0.95
C GLY A 70 -7.19 -6.95 -0.52
N LEU A 71 -6.19 -7.84 -0.51
CA LEU A 71 -6.35 -9.21 -0.02
C LEU A 71 -6.77 -9.26 1.46
N GLY A 72 -6.20 -8.36 2.27
CA GLY A 72 -6.60 -8.14 3.66
C GLY A 72 -8.05 -7.68 3.81
N GLN A 73 -8.56 -6.80 2.93
CA GLN A 73 -9.97 -6.42 2.91
C GLN A 73 -10.87 -7.61 2.57
N ALA A 74 -10.47 -8.47 1.62
CA ALA A 74 -11.24 -9.67 1.27
C ALA A 74 -11.37 -10.62 2.46
N ILE A 75 -10.26 -10.87 3.15
CA ILE A 75 -10.22 -11.65 4.39
C ILE A 75 -11.13 -11.04 5.46
N ALA A 76 -11.00 -9.73 5.71
CA ALA A 76 -11.76 -9.05 6.76
C ALA A 76 -13.27 -9.10 6.48
N VAL A 77 -13.67 -8.88 5.23
CA VAL A 77 -15.07 -8.98 4.80
C VAL A 77 -15.59 -10.40 4.91
N GLN A 78 -14.81 -11.41 4.53
CA GLN A 78 -15.18 -12.82 4.66
C GLN A 78 -15.34 -13.25 6.13
N GLN A 79 -14.50 -12.73 7.03
CA GLN A 79 -14.57 -12.95 8.47
C GLN A 79 -15.64 -12.10 9.18
N GLY A 80 -16.51 -11.40 8.44
CA GLY A 80 -17.59 -10.61 9.02
C GLY A 80 -17.13 -9.37 9.79
N GLN A 81 -16.05 -8.70 9.35
CA GLN A 81 -15.61 -7.45 9.97
C GLN A 81 -16.74 -6.41 9.96
N SER A 82 -17.13 -5.91 11.13
CA SER A 82 -18.11 -4.84 11.29
C SER A 82 -17.55 -3.47 10.90
N TRP A 83 -18.44 -2.52 10.59
CA TRP A 83 -18.07 -1.13 10.27
C TRP A 83 -17.26 -0.43 11.38
N PRO A 84 -17.60 -0.55 12.69
CA PRO A 84 -16.78 0.04 13.74
C PRO A 84 -15.33 -0.48 13.75
N ARG A 85 -15.13 -1.78 13.50
CA ARG A 85 -13.77 -2.37 13.42
C ARG A 85 -13.02 -1.89 12.18
N PHE A 86 -13.71 -1.72 11.05
CA PHE A 86 -13.14 -1.13 9.85
C PHE A 86 -12.68 0.30 10.12
N TRP A 87 -13.55 1.16 10.66
CA TRP A 87 -13.24 2.57 10.93
C TRP A 87 -12.14 2.74 11.97
N LYS A 88 -12.08 1.89 13.00
CA LYS A 88 -10.95 1.87 13.94
C LYS A 88 -9.62 1.66 13.22
N ARG A 89 -9.54 0.65 12.34
CA ARG A 89 -8.30 0.35 11.59
C ARG A 89 -8.00 1.43 10.55
N TRP A 90 -9.02 1.95 9.89
CA TRP A 90 -8.89 3.05 8.94
C TRP A 90 -8.35 4.31 9.61
N ALA A 91 -8.88 4.69 10.78
CA ALA A 91 -8.44 5.86 11.53
C ALA A 91 -6.97 5.74 11.97
N GLN A 92 -6.49 4.53 12.30
CA GLN A 92 -5.07 4.29 12.54
C GLN A 92 -4.22 4.62 11.31
N VAL A 93 -4.61 4.15 10.12
CA VAL A 93 -3.89 4.42 8.87
C VAL A 93 -3.94 5.90 8.51
N ALA A 94 -5.12 6.53 8.61
CA ALA A 94 -5.29 7.95 8.33
C ALA A 94 -4.48 8.82 9.31
N GLY A 95 -4.50 8.49 10.61
CA GLY A 95 -3.68 9.17 11.61
C GLY A 95 -2.18 9.03 11.32
N CYS A 96 -1.72 7.83 10.93
CA CYS A 96 -0.34 7.61 10.49
C CYS A 96 0.00 8.44 9.25
N ALA A 97 -0.93 8.57 8.29
CA ALA A 97 -0.73 9.41 7.10
C ALA A 97 -0.49 10.88 7.48
N VAL A 98 -1.30 11.43 8.39
CA VAL A 98 -1.14 12.79 8.91
C VAL A 98 0.20 12.96 9.64
N LEU A 99 0.61 11.97 10.44
CA LEU A 99 1.91 12.00 11.12
C LEU A 99 3.08 11.99 10.13
N VAL A 100 2.99 11.22 9.04
CA VAL A 100 4.00 11.22 7.97
C VAL A 100 4.06 12.59 7.28
N THR A 101 2.92 13.22 7.02
CA THR A 101 2.88 14.59 6.47
C THR A 101 3.57 15.58 7.41
N ALA A 102 3.22 15.56 8.69
CA ALA A 102 3.81 16.46 9.68
C ALA A 102 5.33 16.24 9.86
N GLY A 103 5.76 14.98 9.94
CA GLY A 103 7.17 14.62 10.07
C GLY A 103 7.99 14.99 8.84
N SER A 104 7.47 14.71 7.64
CA SER A 104 8.15 15.08 6.40
C SER A 104 8.21 16.59 6.17
N TRP A 105 7.14 17.33 6.53
CA TRP A 105 7.14 18.79 6.46
C TRP A 105 8.20 19.44 7.36
N TRP A 106 8.49 18.83 8.51
CA TRP A 106 9.57 19.30 9.38
C TRP A 106 10.96 18.93 8.85
N MET A 107 11.12 17.73 8.28
CA MET A 107 12.41 17.22 7.82
C MET A 107 12.84 17.78 6.45
N PHE A 108 11.88 18.03 5.56
CA PHE A 108 12.11 18.46 4.19
C PHE A 108 11.43 19.82 3.98
N PRO A 109 12.18 20.94 4.00
CA PRO A 109 11.57 22.28 3.92
C PRO A 109 11.06 22.64 2.52
N ASP A 110 11.67 22.10 1.46
CA ASP A 110 11.33 22.40 0.06
C ASP A 110 10.29 21.44 -0.56
N SER A 111 10.01 20.33 0.12
CA SER A 111 9.10 19.27 -0.33
C SER A 111 8.50 18.55 0.87
N PHE A 112 7.26 18.07 0.81
CA PHE A 112 6.72 17.25 1.89
C PHE A 112 5.69 16.27 1.36
N ILE A 113 5.46 15.20 2.12
CA ILE A 113 4.56 14.12 1.72
C ILE A 113 3.12 14.56 2.01
N TYR A 114 2.44 15.13 1.02
CA TYR A 114 1.01 15.47 1.14
C TYR A 114 0.08 14.37 0.62
N PHE A 115 0.56 13.47 -0.25
CA PHE A 115 -0.21 12.34 -0.77
C PHE A 115 0.65 11.10 -1.10
N GLY A 116 1.27 10.55 -0.06
CA GLY A 116 2.04 9.29 -0.14
C GLY A 116 1.19 8.02 0.03
N VAL A 117 1.87 6.87 0.16
CA VAL A 117 1.27 5.52 0.29
C VAL A 117 0.13 5.46 1.32
N LEU A 118 0.31 5.98 2.54
CA LEU A 118 -0.72 5.88 3.58
C LEU A 118 -1.97 6.71 3.28
N HIS A 119 -1.81 7.87 2.63
CA HIS A 119 -2.92 8.71 2.18
C HIS A 119 -3.73 7.98 1.11
N GLY A 120 -3.04 7.45 0.10
CA GLY A 120 -3.63 6.62 -0.95
C GLY A 120 -4.36 5.41 -0.37
N ILE A 121 -3.71 4.65 0.53
CA ILE A 121 -4.32 3.50 1.20
C ILE A 121 -5.58 3.91 1.95
N ALA A 122 -5.57 5.01 2.71
CA ALA A 122 -6.75 5.46 3.47
C ALA A 122 -7.96 5.67 2.55
N VAL A 123 -7.78 6.34 1.41
CA VAL A 123 -8.87 6.54 0.43
C VAL A 123 -9.27 5.22 -0.22
N MET A 124 -8.31 4.47 -0.75
CA MET A 124 -8.57 3.23 -1.48
C MET A 124 -9.24 2.15 -0.61
N LEU A 125 -8.93 2.08 0.68
CA LEU A 125 -9.58 1.14 1.61
C LEU A 125 -11.09 1.37 1.68
N ILE A 126 -11.56 2.62 1.64
CA ILE A 126 -12.99 2.95 1.64
C ILE A 126 -13.62 2.47 0.34
N VAL A 127 -13.01 2.83 -0.80
CA VAL A 127 -13.50 2.46 -2.13
C VAL A 127 -13.59 0.94 -2.29
N VAL A 128 -12.51 0.23 -1.94
CA VAL A 128 -12.47 -1.24 -2.03
C VAL A 128 -13.47 -1.87 -1.07
N ARG A 129 -13.60 -1.36 0.17
CA ARG A 129 -14.59 -1.84 1.14
C ARG A 129 -16.02 -1.71 0.63
N LEU A 130 -16.38 -0.57 0.05
CA LEU A 130 -17.71 -0.34 -0.52
C LEU A 130 -17.97 -1.19 -1.76
N SER A 131 -16.94 -1.43 -2.59
CA SER A 131 -17.04 -2.29 -3.79
C SER A 131 -17.08 -3.79 -3.47
N ALA A 132 -16.75 -4.20 -2.24
CA ALA A 132 -16.62 -5.60 -1.85
C ALA A 132 -17.89 -6.45 -2.11
N PRO A 133 -19.12 -6.00 -1.76
CA PRO A 133 -20.33 -6.77 -2.04
C PRO A 133 -20.61 -6.91 -3.54
N TRP A 134 -20.32 -5.87 -4.32
CA TRP A 134 -20.46 -5.89 -5.78
C TRP A 134 -19.48 -6.89 -6.41
N GLY A 135 -18.21 -6.86 -6.03
CA GLY A 135 -17.22 -7.86 -6.48
C GLY A 135 -17.58 -9.28 -6.10
N ARG A 136 -18.30 -9.47 -4.98
CA ARG A 136 -18.82 -10.78 -4.64
C ARG A 136 -19.91 -11.23 -5.60
N ARG A 137 -20.80 -10.35 -6.04
CA ARG A 137 -21.84 -10.72 -7.02
C ARG A 137 -21.29 -10.86 -8.43
N HIS A 138 -20.27 -10.07 -8.79
CA HIS A 138 -19.65 -10.04 -10.11
C HIS A 138 -18.14 -10.29 -9.99
N PRO A 139 -17.67 -11.56 -10.00
CA PRO A 139 -16.27 -11.90 -9.78
C PRO A 139 -15.31 -11.20 -10.75
N LEU A 140 -15.72 -11.03 -12.01
CA LEU A 140 -14.95 -10.32 -13.03
C LEU A 140 -14.97 -8.79 -12.85
N GLY A 141 -15.94 -8.25 -12.10
CA GLY A 141 -16.13 -6.81 -11.95
C GLY A 141 -14.94 -6.11 -11.32
N LEU A 142 -14.38 -6.65 -10.23
CA LEU A 142 -13.20 -6.05 -9.59
C LEU A 142 -11.92 -6.22 -10.42
N TRP A 143 -11.81 -7.28 -11.23
CA TRP A 143 -10.70 -7.44 -12.17
C TRP A 143 -10.75 -6.38 -13.27
N LEU A 144 -11.93 -6.17 -13.87
CA LEU A 144 -12.16 -5.14 -14.89
C LEU A 144 -12.00 -3.73 -14.34
N LEU A 145 -12.54 -3.45 -13.15
CA LEU A 145 -12.35 -2.17 -12.47
C LEU A 145 -10.86 -1.90 -12.23
N GLY A 146 -10.11 -2.93 -11.81
CA GLY A 146 -8.68 -2.79 -11.61
C GLY A 146 -7.91 -2.57 -12.91
N ALA A 147 -8.27 -3.27 -13.98
CA ALA A 147 -7.70 -3.05 -15.30
C ALA A 147 -8.01 -1.63 -15.82
N LEU A 148 -9.23 -1.14 -15.63
CA LEU A 148 -9.63 0.22 -16.02
C LEU A 148 -8.88 1.28 -15.20
N ALA A 149 -8.70 1.07 -13.89
CA ALA A 149 -7.91 1.97 -13.04
C ALA A 149 -6.43 2.02 -13.45
N ILE A 150 -5.86 0.89 -13.90
CA ILE A 150 -4.49 0.88 -14.44
C ILE A 150 -4.44 1.57 -15.80
N ALA A 151 -5.39 1.26 -16.68
CA ALA A 151 -5.50 1.87 -18.01
C ALA A 151 -5.72 3.39 -17.94
N SER A 152 -6.40 3.89 -16.91
CA SER A 152 -6.71 5.31 -16.75
C SER A 152 -5.46 6.19 -16.71
N ARG A 153 -4.31 5.66 -16.25
CA ARG A 153 -3.03 6.37 -16.32
C ARG A 153 -2.64 6.68 -17.77
N PHE A 154 -2.72 5.70 -18.65
CA PHE A 154 -2.35 5.84 -20.05
C PHE A 154 -3.38 6.67 -20.82
N ILE A 155 -4.67 6.46 -20.53
CA ILE A 155 -5.76 7.24 -21.10
C ILE A 155 -5.62 8.71 -20.71
N ALA A 156 -5.36 9.02 -19.44
CA ALA A 156 -5.18 10.39 -18.98
C ALA A 156 -3.93 11.04 -19.57
N ALA A 157 -2.81 10.32 -19.63
CA ALA A 157 -1.59 10.83 -20.25
C ALA A 157 -1.80 11.19 -21.73
N TYR A 158 -2.53 10.36 -22.47
CA TYR A 158 -2.88 10.64 -23.86
C TYR A 158 -3.89 11.79 -23.98
N ALA A 159 -4.98 11.75 -23.21
CA ALA A 159 -6.05 12.73 -23.27
C ALA A 159 -5.56 14.13 -22.87
N LEU A 160 -4.89 14.27 -21.73
CA LEU A 160 -4.37 15.55 -21.23
C LEU A 160 -3.09 15.99 -21.95
N GLY A 161 -2.43 15.09 -22.69
CA GLY A 161 -1.29 15.43 -23.55
C GLY A 161 -1.68 15.90 -24.95
N THR A 162 -2.95 15.74 -25.36
CA THR A 162 -3.43 16.05 -26.71
C THR A 162 -4.42 17.23 -26.73
N GLY A 163 -4.49 17.93 -27.87
CA GLY A 163 -4.99 19.31 -27.96
C GLY A 163 -6.38 19.61 -27.36
N ALA A 164 -7.35 18.70 -27.45
CA ALA A 164 -8.73 18.98 -27.02
C ALA A 164 -8.90 19.03 -25.48
N LEU A 165 -8.05 18.31 -24.73
CA LEU A 165 -8.12 18.27 -23.26
C LEU A 165 -6.83 18.78 -22.58
N ALA A 166 -5.82 19.18 -23.36
CA ALA A 166 -4.56 19.73 -22.84
C ALA A 166 -4.75 20.95 -21.93
N HIS A 167 -5.77 21.77 -22.17
CA HIS A 167 -6.06 22.93 -21.32
C HIS A 167 -6.43 22.54 -19.87
N PHE A 168 -6.92 21.31 -19.64
CA PHE A 168 -7.21 20.80 -18.29
C PHE A 168 -5.97 20.24 -17.58
N ALA A 169 -4.82 20.07 -18.26
CA ALA A 169 -3.64 19.45 -17.66
C ALA A 169 -3.16 20.18 -16.40
N GLU A 170 -3.17 21.52 -16.40
CA GLU A 170 -2.77 22.31 -15.23
C GLU A 170 -3.71 22.13 -14.04
N ILE A 171 -5.02 22.02 -14.30
CA ILE A 171 -6.03 21.77 -13.26
C ILE A 171 -5.79 20.41 -12.61
N PHE A 172 -5.48 19.38 -13.40
CA PHE A 172 -5.18 18.05 -12.87
C PHE A 172 -3.80 17.92 -12.21
N ASN A 173 -2.81 18.71 -12.64
CA ASN A 173 -1.48 18.73 -12.01
C ASN A 173 -1.46 19.50 -10.67
N ALA A 174 -2.47 20.33 -10.41
CA ALA A 174 -2.61 21.05 -9.15
C ALA A 174 -2.82 20.10 -7.96
N ARG A 175 -2.33 20.48 -6.77
CA ARG A 175 -2.43 19.67 -5.53
C ARG A 175 -3.87 19.30 -5.15
N SER A 176 -4.85 20.09 -5.58
CA SER A 176 -6.27 19.83 -5.35
C SER A 176 -6.80 18.57 -6.06
N LEU A 177 -6.21 18.18 -7.20
CA LEU A 177 -6.69 17.08 -8.03
C LEU A 177 -5.63 16.03 -8.36
N ASN A 178 -4.34 16.35 -8.21
CA ASN A 178 -3.29 15.41 -8.57
C ASN A 178 -3.37 14.10 -7.77
N TRP A 179 -3.91 14.12 -6.55
CA TRP A 179 -4.16 12.91 -5.75
C TRP A 179 -5.05 11.87 -6.46
N LEU A 180 -5.83 12.26 -7.47
CA LEU A 180 -6.55 11.33 -8.35
C LEU A 180 -5.60 10.50 -9.22
N GLY A 181 -4.44 11.06 -9.60
CA GLY A 181 -3.39 10.40 -10.39
C GLY A 181 -3.50 10.60 -11.90
N LEU A 182 -4.46 11.42 -12.35
CA LEU A 182 -4.67 11.79 -13.75
C LEU A 182 -3.76 12.97 -14.14
N ILE A 183 -2.45 12.80 -14.00
CA ILE A 183 -1.45 13.87 -14.15
C ILE A 183 -0.62 13.73 -15.42
N THR A 184 -0.04 14.83 -15.92
CA THR A 184 0.95 14.82 -17.01
C THR A 184 2.40 14.98 -16.52
N ARG A 185 2.60 15.53 -15.32
CA ARG A 185 3.91 15.65 -14.67
C ARG A 185 3.87 15.22 -13.21
N LYS A 186 4.93 14.59 -12.72
CA LYS A 186 5.03 14.21 -11.31
C LYS A 186 5.14 15.47 -10.44
N PRO A 187 4.42 15.55 -9.32
CA PRO A 187 4.59 16.65 -8.38
C PRO A 187 5.90 16.50 -7.59
N ILE A 188 6.39 17.62 -7.04
CA ILE A 188 7.52 17.65 -6.12
C ILE A 188 7.02 17.21 -4.73
N THR A 189 7.43 16.01 -4.30
CA THR A 189 7.11 15.38 -3.00
C THR A 189 8.00 14.14 -2.83
N GLU A 190 8.35 13.81 -1.59
CA GLU A 190 9.19 12.64 -1.29
C GLU A 190 8.49 11.31 -1.53
N ASP A 191 7.17 11.28 -1.41
CA ASP A 191 6.36 10.15 -1.82
C ASP A 191 5.07 10.60 -2.51
N TYR A 192 4.69 9.87 -3.53
CA TYR A 192 3.51 10.13 -4.34
C TYR A 192 2.88 8.82 -4.82
N VAL A 193 1.74 8.49 -4.21
CA VAL A 193 0.93 7.31 -4.52
C VAL A 193 -0.53 7.74 -4.62
N PRO A 194 -0.92 8.34 -5.76
CA PRO A 194 -2.30 8.79 -6.00
C PRO A 194 -3.28 7.61 -6.04
N VAL A 195 -4.58 7.90 -6.09
CA VAL A 195 -5.61 6.86 -6.18
C VAL A 195 -5.48 6.06 -7.47
N LEU A 196 -5.29 6.69 -8.63
CA LEU A 196 -5.06 6.00 -9.91
C LEU A 196 -3.57 6.06 -10.26
N PRO A 197 -2.96 4.96 -10.75
CA PRO A 197 -3.56 3.67 -11.08
C PRO A 197 -3.67 2.68 -9.90
N TRP A 198 -3.18 3.08 -8.73
CA TRP A 198 -2.90 2.20 -7.58
C TRP A 198 -4.13 1.49 -7.00
N LEU A 199 -5.31 2.10 -7.12
CA LEU A 199 -6.60 1.50 -6.79
C LEU A 199 -6.79 0.19 -7.53
N GLY A 200 -6.30 0.09 -8.77
CA GLY A 200 -6.42 -1.13 -9.55
C GLY A 200 -5.67 -2.31 -8.95
N VAL A 201 -4.48 -2.07 -8.39
CA VAL A 201 -3.70 -3.10 -7.69
C VAL A 201 -4.42 -3.55 -6.42
N MET A 202 -5.00 -2.62 -5.66
CA MET A 202 -5.77 -2.97 -4.46
C MET A 202 -7.07 -3.72 -4.82
N CYS A 203 -7.76 -3.33 -5.90
CA CYS A 203 -8.92 -4.05 -6.44
C CYS A 203 -8.55 -5.48 -6.85
N TRP A 204 -7.41 -5.69 -7.51
CA TRP A 204 -6.92 -7.03 -7.85
C TRP A 204 -6.57 -7.85 -6.61
N GLY A 205 -6.02 -7.24 -5.56
CA GLY A 205 -5.85 -7.91 -4.26
C GLY A 205 -7.17 -8.39 -3.67
N MET A 206 -8.19 -7.52 -3.69
CA MET A 206 -9.55 -7.86 -3.23
C MET A 206 -10.18 -8.96 -4.08
N ALA A 207 -10.08 -8.85 -5.41
CA ALA A 207 -10.62 -9.82 -6.36
C ALA A 207 -9.96 -11.20 -6.19
N CYS A 208 -8.63 -11.23 -6.07
CA CYS A 208 -7.86 -12.43 -5.80
C CYS A 208 -8.29 -13.08 -4.48
N GLY A 209 -8.44 -12.29 -3.40
CA GLY A 209 -8.92 -12.82 -2.12
C GLY A 209 -10.30 -13.43 -2.19
N GLN A 210 -11.26 -12.74 -2.84
CA GLN A 210 -12.60 -13.26 -3.03
C GLN A 210 -12.61 -14.53 -3.90
N TRP A 211 -11.78 -14.58 -4.94
CA TRP A 211 -11.63 -15.76 -5.79
C TRP A 211 -11.02 -16.93 -5.00
N LEU A 212 -9.97 -16.70 -4.20
CA LEU A 212 -9.36 -17.73 -3.35
C LEU A 212 -10.38 -18.34 -2.38
N PHE A 213 -11.21 -17.52 -1.72
CA PHE A 213 -12.26 -18.03 -0.84
C PHE A 213 -13.31 -18.90 -1.55
N ARG A 214 -13.57 -18.64 -2.84
CA ARG A 214 -14.54 -19.41 -3.64
C ARG A 214 -13.95 -20.68 -4.22
N ALA A 215 -12.78 -20.57 -4.82
CA ALA A 215 -12.20 -21.60 -5.66
C ALA A 215 -11.17 -22.46 -4.92
N ARG A 216 -10.44 -21.88 -3.97
CA ARG A 216 -9.27 -22.51 -3.31
C ARG A 216 -9.16 -22.13 -1.81
N PRO A 217 -10.20 -22.35 -0.98
CA PRO A 217 -10.18 -21.90 0.42
C PRO A 217 -9.04 -22.53 1.26
N HIS A 218 -8.60 -23.74 0.90
CA HIS A 218 -7.49 -24.44 1.56
C HIS A 218 -6.12 -23.74 1.36
N TRP A 219 -5.94 -22.95 0.29
CA TRP A 219 -4.68 -22.24 0.04
C TRP A 219 -4.44 -21.11 1.02
N LEU A 220 -5.52 -20.50 1.50
CA LEU A 220 -5.43 -19.41 2.46
C LEU A 220 -4.97 -19.93 3.83
N GLY A 221 -5.44 -21.12 4.24
CA GLY A 221 -5.09 -21.76 5.51
C GLY A 221 -3.90 -22.72 5.46
N ALA A 222 -3.18 -22.79 4.34
CA ALA A 222 -2.06 -23.71 4.18
C ALA A 222 -0.91 -23.36 5.14
N ALA A 223 -0.30 -24.38 5.73
CA ALA A 223 0.90 -24.21 6.56
C ALA A 223 2.03 -23.61 5.72
N ILE A 224 2.70 -22.61 6.27
CA ILE A 224 3.84 -21.96 5.62
C ILE A 224 5.18 -22.48 6.19
N PRO A 225 6.23 -22.56 5.36
CA PRO A 225 7.55 -23.00 5.83
C PRO A 225 8.14 -22.02 6.86
N ARG A 226 9.06 -22.50 7.71
CA ARG A 226 9.61 -21.74 8.85
C ARG A 226 10.16 -20.34 8.49
N PRO A 227 10.93 -20.13 7.40
CA PRO A 227 11.37 -18.78 7.02
C PRO A 227 10.20 -17.83 6.71
N ALA A 228 9.13 -18.35 6.08
CA ALA A 228 7.93 -17.58 5.83
C ALA A 228 7.17 -17.23 7.12
N ALA A 229 7.30 -18.04 8.18
CA ALA A 229 6.70 -17.73 9.48
C ALA A 229 7.33 -16.49 10.15
N GLN A 230 8.63 -16.27 9.99
CA GLN A 230 9.30 -15.05 10.46
C GLN A 230 8.80 -13.81 9.68
N LEU A 231 8.67 -13.94 8.36
CA LEU A 231 8.06 -12.89 7.54
C LEU A 231 6.61 -12.64 7.95
N ALA A 232 5.84 -13.68 8.26
CA ALA A 232 4.47 -13.53 8.73
C ALA A 232 4.41 -12.76 10.05
N TRP A 233 5.34 -13.00 10.97
CA TRP A 233 5.44 -12.22 12.20
C TRP A 233 5.69 -10.73 11.91
N LEU A 234 6.63 -10.39 11.03
CA LEU A 234 6.87 -9.00 10.61
C LEU A 234 5.63 -8.38 9.96
N GLY A 235 4.97 -9.11 9.06
CA GLY A 235 3.78 -8.65 8.34
C GLY A 235 2.57 -8.36 9.24
N ARG A 236 2.51 -8.95 10.44
CA ARG A 236 1.49 -8.65 11.46
C ARG A 236 1.67 -7.26 12.08
N TRP A 237 2.91 -6.78 12.16
CA TRP A 237 3.28 -5.47 12.70
C TRP A 237 3.58 -4.45 11.59
N SER A 238 3.06 -4.69 10.37
CA SER A 238 3.40 -3.94 9.17
C SER A 238 3.27 -2.43 9.31
N LEU A 239 2.17 -1.95 9.90
CA LEU A 239 1.94 -0.51 10.08
C LEU A 239 2.93 0.11 11.07
N SER A 240 3.22 -0.58 12.18
CA SER A 240 4.19 -0.11 13.18
C SER A 240 5.59 -0.06 12.58
N TRP A 241 5.99 -1.11 11.85
CA TRP A 241 7.27 -1.12 11.13
C TRP A 241 7.33 -0.01 10.09
N TYR A 242 6.26 0.16 9.30
CA TYR A 242 6.17 1.23 8.31
C TYR A 242 6.37 2.62 8.95
N MET A 243 5.84 2.86 10.14
CA MET A 243 6.03 4.16 10.81
C MET A 243 7.43 4.36 11.38
N LEU A 244 8.09 3.27 11.80
CA LEU A 244 9.38 3.36 12.50
C LEU A 244 10.59 3.22 11.60
N HIS A 245 10.49 2.49 10.48
CA HIS A 245 11.67 2.17 9.68
C HIS A 245 12.40 3.44 9.21
N GLN A 246 11.70 4.43 8.63
CA GLN A 246 12.36 5.60 8.05
C GLN A 246 13.03 6.48 9.13
N PRO A 247 12.38 6.88 10.23
CA PRO A 247 13.05 7.63 11.30
C PRO A 247 14.24 6.88 11.90
N VAL A 248 14.12 5.56 12.08
CA VAL A 248 15.21 4.74 12.61
C VAL A 248 16.37 4.65 11.63
N LEU A 249 16.13 4.39 10.35
CA LEU A 249 17.17 4.30 9.32
C LEU A 249 17.91 5.63 9.16
N ILE A 250 17.19 6.75 9.05
CA ILE A 250 17.79 8.09 9.01
C ILE A 250 18.64 8.33 10.25
N GLY A 251 18.12 8.02 11.45
CA GLY A 251 18.86 8.20 12.70
C GLY A 251 20.15 7.38 12.76
N LEU A 252 20.12 6.14 12.28
CA LEU A 252 21.29 5.26 12.23
C LEU A 252 22.34 5.76 11.21
N VAL A 253 21.92 6.15 10.00
CA VAL A 253 22.84 6.66 8.97
C VAL A 253 23.41 8.02 9.39
N ALA A 254 22.59 8.91 9.96
CA ALA A 254 23.06 10.19 10.49
C ALA A 254 24.07 10.01 11.63
N LEU A 255 23.83 9.07 12.55
CA LEU A 255 24.78 8.75 13.62
C LEU A 255 26.10 8.22 13.05
N ALA A 256 26.04 7.31 12.06
CA ALA A 256 27.23 6.81 11.40
C ALA A 256 28.01 7.94 10.70
N ALA A 257 27.31 8.87 10.05
CA ALA A 257 27.92 10.04 9.40
C ALA A 257 28.52 11.06 10.36
N TRP A 258 27.98 11.14 11.57
CA TRP A 258 28.56 11.99 12.59
C TRP A 258 29.84 11.38 13.21
N VAL A 259 29.92 10.05 13.30
CA VAL A 259 31.06 9.34 13.91
C VAL A 259 32.19 9.08 12.91
N ALA A 260 31.89 8.93 11.61
CA ALA A 260 32.88 8.76 10.55
C ALA A 260 33.33 10.13 10.00
N PRO A 261 34.55 10.61 10.32
CA PRO A 261 35.07 11.89 9.84
C PRO A 261 35.32 11.93 8.32
#